data_AF-A0A0L6Z972-F1
#
_entry.id   AF-A0A0L6Z972-F1
#
_cell.length_a   1.000
_cell.length_b   1.000
_cell.length_c   1.000
_cell.angle_alpha   90.00
_cell.angle_beta   90.00
_cell.angle_gamma   90.00
#
_symmetry.space_group_name_H-M   'P 1'
#
loop_
_entity.id
_entity.type
_entity.pdbx_description
1 polymer ?
#
loop_
_entity_poly.entity_id
_entity_poly.type
_entity_poly.pdbx_seq_one_letter_code
_entity_poly.pdbx_strand_id
1 'polypeptide(L)'
;MFCYLTQKAQKKFGAVKLKKELPPLKIIDSTVILLELKVAPHLKMDSERSGIKISTLYNGKYPEKINIVKGNVNDRKCIDSMFEDKSSIYIFDRGYYSYKLYDKLTKDRIKFITRGVTNAVIMEERVINAYPQKDIYFITNIFDLSTEDIINIYKKRWEIELFFKWIKENLRIKRFIGYNENAIKIQIFAALISYLLIYINGKMLNVKFSMLTLTRIIRSNLLEFFSEDFKEVIRAG
;
A
#
# COMPACT_ATOMS: atom_id res chain seq x y z
N MET A 1 10.20 15.62 -3.99
CA MET A 1 8.86 15.90 -4.57
C MET A 1 7.76 15.02 -3.97
N PHE A 2 7.79 13.69 -4.13
CA PHE A 2 6.74 12.78 -3.62
C PHE A 2 6.49 12.92 -2.10
N CYS A 3 7.53 12.81 -1.26
CA CYS A 3 7.40 12.97 0.20
C CYS A 3 6.89 14.36 0.61
N TYR A 4 7.17 15.40 -0.19
CA TYR A 4 6.64 16.74 0.07
C TYR A 4 5.14 16.82 -0.19
N LEU A 5 4.66 16.17 -1.26
CA LEU A 5 3.23 16.10 -1.56
C LEU A 5 2.46 15.28 -0.53
N THR A 6 3.03 14.17 -0.02
CA THR A 6 2.39 13.39 1.05
C THR A 6 2.29 14.21 2.34
N GLN A 7 3.36 14.92 2.73
CA GLN A 7 3.35 15.85 3.86
C GLN A 7 2.31 16.97 3.68
N LYS A 8 2.20 17.56 2.48
CA LYS A 8 1.22 18.61 2.18
C LYS A 8 -0.22 18.07 2.25
N ALA A 9 -0.46 16.87 1.72
CA ALA A 9 -1.76 16.20 1.84
C ALA A 9 -2.11 15.92 3.30
N GLN A 10 -1.16 15.42 4.09
CA GLN A 10 -1.35 15.16 5.51
C GLN A 10 -1.62 16.44 6.31
N LYS A 11 -0.90 17.54 6.03
CA LYS A 11 -1.17 18.85 6.67
C LYS A 11 -2.55 19.39 6.32
N LYS A 12 -3.00 19.22 5.08
CA LYS A 12 -4.27 19.79 4.59
C LYS A 12 -5.49 18.97 4.99
N PHE A 13 -5.37 17.64 5.03
CA PHE A 13 -6.51 16.74 5.23
C PHE A 13 -6.43 15.92 6.54
N GLY A 14 -5.36 16.09 7.32
CA GLY A 14 -5.11 15.33 8.55
C GLY A 14 -4.67 13.89 8.30
N ALA A 15 -4.61 13.11 9.38
CA ALA A 15 -4.36 11.68 9.29
C ALA A 15 -5.54 10.98 8.59
N VAL A 16 -5.22 10.15 7.60
CA VAL A 16 -6.23 9.39 6.88
C VAL A 16 -6.71 8.24 7.75
N LYS A 17 -7.99 8.28 8.11
CA LYS A 17 -8.66 7.19 8.83
C LYS A 17 -9.55 6.40 7.89
N LEU A 18 -9.54 5.07 8.02
CA LEU A 18 -10.44 4.19 7.27
C LEU A 18 -11.86 4.16 7.84
N LYS A 19 -12.01 4.42 9.15
CA LYS A 19 -13.29 4.71 9.83
C LYS A 19 -13.06 5.76 10.92
N LYS A 20 -14.07 6.57 11.24
CA LYS A 20 -13.97 7.69 12.21
C LYS A 20 -13.50 7.24 13.60
N GLU A 21 -13.92 6.04 13.99
CA GLU A 21 -13.70 5.44 15.32
C GLU A 21 -12.41 4.62 15.43
N LEU A 22 -11.80 4.24 14.30
CA LEU A 22 -10.57 3.45 14.32
C LEU A 22 -9.32 4.35 14.32
N PRO A 23 -8.21 3.91 14.96
CA PRO A 23 -6.91 4.51 14.74
C PRO A 23 -6.54 4.50 13.25
N PRO A 24 -5.64 5.40 12.79
CA PRO A 24 -5.13 5.35 11.43
C PRO A 24 -4.49 3.98 11.17
N LEU A 25 -4.79 3.43 9.99
CA LEU A 25 -4.29 2.12 9.58
C LEU A 25 -3.11 2.31 8.63
N LYS A 26 -2.04 1.56 8.85
CA LYS A 26 -0.83 1.60 8.04
C LYS A 26 -0.51 0.23 7.50
N ILE A 27 -0.79 0.04 6.23
CA ILE A 27 -0.60 -1.24 5.54
C ILE A 27 0.81 -1.25 4.94
N ILE A 28 1.59 -2.29 5.23
CA ILE A 28 2.89 -2.53 4.62
C ILE A 28 2.75 -3.75 3.72
N ASP A 29 3.10 -3.57 2.46
CA ASP A 29 3.22 -4.67 1.51
C ASP A 29 4.22 -4.30 0.42
N SER A 30 4.61 -5.28 -0.37
CA SER A 30 5.53 -5.08 -1.48
C SER A 30 4.97 -5.63 -2.79
N THR A 31 5.48 -5.12 -3.89
CA THR A 31 5.19 -5.69 -5.19
C THR A 31 6.43 -5.65 -6.07
N VAL A 32 6.57 -6.67 -6.91
CA VAL A 32 7.63 -6.72 -7.92
C VAL A 32 7.05 -6.33 -9.28
N ILE A 33 7.73 -5.41 -9.95
CA ILE A 33 7.58 -5.10 -11.36
C ILE A 33 8.60 -5.94 -12.10
N LEU A 34 8.11 -6.95 -12.84
CA LEU A 34 8.93 -7.82 -13.65
C LEU A 34 9.30 -7.14 -14.96
N LEU A 35 10.53 -7.37 -15.37
CA LEU A 35 11.18 -6.86 -16.58
C LEU A 35 11.85 -8.03 -17.30
N GLU A 36 11.99 -7.92 -18.61
CA GLU A 36 12.74 -8.91 -19.39
C GLU A 36 14.24 -8.80 -19.10
N LEU A 37 14.91 -9.94 -18.89
CA LEU A 37 16.33 -9.99 -18.55
C LEU A 37 17.22 -9.37 -19.64
N LYS A 38 16.88 -9.57 -20.91
CA LYS A 38 17.61 -8.99 -22.05
C LYS A 38 17.59 -7.46 -22.04
N VAL A 39 16.52 -6.90 -21.48
CA VAL A 39 16.23 -5.48 -21.54
C VAL A 39 16.79 -4.73 -20.33
N ALA A 40 16.79 -5.36 -19.15
CA ALA A 40 17.31 -4.76 -17.92
C ALA A 40 18.25 -5.69 -17.12
N PRO A 41 19.37 -6.16 -17.72
CA PRO A 41 20.24 -7.17 -17.11
C PRO A 41 20.87 -6.75 -15.78
N HIS A 42 21.06 -5.44 -15.54
CA HIS A 42 21.55 -4.87 -14.28
C HIS A 42 20.57 -5.03 -13.10
N LEU A 43 19.31 -5.38 -13.38
CA LEU A 43 18.24 -5.64 -12.42
C LEU A 43 17.88 -7.13 -12.31
N LYS A 44 18.79 -8.01 -12.72
CA LYS A 44 18.64 -9.46 -12.65
C LYS A 44 18.21 -9.92 -11.25
N MET A 45 17.15 -10.73 -11.23
CA MET A 45 16.64 -11.38 -10.02
C MET A 45 16.99 -12.87 -10.00
N ASP A 46 16.85 -13.53 -11.14
CA ASP A 46 17.16 -14.95 -11.34
C ASP A 46 17.66 -15.22 -12.76
N SER A 47 17.72 -16.48 -13.19
CA SER A 47 18.24 -16.88 -14.51
C SER A 47 17.45 -16.32 -15.70
N GLU A 48 16.17 -15.97 -15.51
CA GLU A 48 15.26 -15.61 -16.61
C GLU A 48 14.63 -14.23 -16.44
N ARG A 49 14.61 -13.68 -15.23
CA ARG A 49 13.84 -12.48 -14.89
C ARG A 49 14.72 -11.37 -14.31
N SER A 50 14.37 -10.15 -14.70
CA SER A 50 14.81 -8.93 -14.02
C SER A 50 13.62 -8.24 -13.38
N GLY A 51 13.87 -7.38 -12.41
CA GLY A 51 12.76 -6.67 -11.79
C GLY A 51 13.14 -5.73 -10.68
N ILE A 52 12.18 -4.86 -10.38
CA ILE A 52 12.26 -3.89 -9.28
C ILE A 52 11.18 -4.22 -8.28
N LYS A 53 11.54 -4.23 -7.00
CA LYS A 53 10.62 -4.34 -5.88
C LYS A 53 10.28 -2.95 -5.36
N ILE A 54 8.99 -2.72 -5.15
CA ILE A 54 8.43 -1.53 -4.53
C ILE A 54 7.79 -1.97 -3.22
N SER A 55 8.38 -1.59 -2.10
CA SER A 55 7.80 -1.77 -0.76
C SER A 55 7.16 -0.47 -0.31
N THR A 56 5.94 -0.53 0.20
CA THR A 56 5.13 0.67 0.45
C THR A 56 4.50 0.63 1.82
N LEU A 57 4.52 1.76 2.53
CA LEU A 57 3.65 2.07 3.66
C LEU A 57 2.44 2.83 3.12
N TYR A 58 1.25 2.24 3.20
CA TYR A 58 0.02 2.72 2.60
C TYR A 58 -1.04 2.99 3.68
N ASN A 59 -1.68 4.15 3.66
CA ASN A 59 -2.64 4.54 4.71
C ASN A 59 -4.11 4.22 4.38
N GLY A 60 -4.35 3.30 3.44
CA GLY A 60 -5.68 2.99 2.92
C GLY A 60 -6.14 3.90 1.77
N LYS A 61 -5.47 5.03 1.55
CA LYS A 61 -5.83 5.95 0.45
C LYS A 61 -4.68 6.26 -0.48
N TYR A 62 -3.49 6.50 0.06
CA TYR A 62 -2.29 6.78 -0.72
C TYR A 62 -1.03 6.26 -0.01
N PRO A 63 0.05 6.04 -0.78
CA PRO A 63 1.34 5.67 -0.21
C PRO A 63 1.95 6.83 0.60
N GLU A 64 2.35 6.58 1.84
CA GLU A 64 3.07 7.53 2.71
C GLU A 64 4.59 7.41 2.54
N LYS A 65 5.10 6.18 2.48
CA LYS A 65 6.52 5.87 2.25
C LYS A 65 6.65 4.82 1.18
N ILE A 66 7.70 4.94 0.39
CA ILE A 66 8.00 4.02 -0.70
C ILE A 66 9.50 3.76 -0.69
N ASN A 67 9.85 2.49 -0.80
CA ASN A 67 11.21 2.03 -0.97
C ASN A 67 11.30 1.23 -2.28
N ILE A 68 12.23 1.61 -3.15
CA ILE A 68 12.41 1.02 -4.49
C ILE A 68 13.78 0.38 -4.53
N VAL A 69 13.81 -0.94 -4.65
CA VAL A 69 15.04 -1.75 -4.62
C VAL A 69 15.02 -2.80 -5.74
N LYS A 70 16.15 -3.47 -5.98
CA LYS A 70 16.19 -4.61 -6.90
C LYS A 70 15.27 -5.73 -6.41
N GLY A 71 14.66 -6.47 -7.32
CA GLY A 71 13.58 -7.39 -6.96
C GLY A 71 13.99 -8.55 -6.06
N ASN A 72 15.28 -8.91 -6.01
CA ASN A 72 15.83 -9.97 -5.17
C ASN A 72 16.15 -9.53 -3.73
N VAL A 73 16.01 -8.25 -3.39
CA VAL A 73 16.25 -7.76 -2.03
C VAL A 73 15.21 -8.35 -1.09
N ASN A 74 15.67 -8.93 0.02
CA ASN A 74 14.80 -9.53 1.03
C ASN A 74 13.88 -8.46 1.64
N ASP A 75 12.59 -8.76 1.71
CA ASP A 75 11.55 -7.85 2.19
C ASP A 75 11.81 -7.31 3.61
N ARG A 76 12.50 -8.08 4.47
CA ARG A 76 12.89 -7.62 5.81
C ARG A 76 13.76 -6.38 5.80
N LYS A 77 14.59 -6.20 4.77
CA LYS A 77 15.45 -5.00 4.65
C LYS A 77 14.67 -3.78 4.17
N CYS A 78 13.47 -3.97 3.62
CA CYS A 78 12.75 -2.92 2.91
C CYS A 78 11.87 -2.05 3.81
N ILE A 79 11.79 -2.36 5.09
CA ILE A 79 10.65 -2.04 5.97
C ILE A 79 11.06 -1.56 7.36
N ASP A 80 12.33 -1.70 7.74
CA ASP A 80 12.77 -1.47 9.12
C ASP A 80 12.51 -0.01 9.51
N SER A 81 12.54 0.88 8.51
CA SER A 81 12.24 2.31 8.61
C SER A 81 10.76 2.67 8.38
N MET A 82 9.83 1.71 8.39
CA MET A 82 8.40 1.96 8.16
C MET A 82 7.59 2.06 9.45
N PHE A 83 8.08 1.53 10.58
CA PHE A 83 7.39 1.49 11.87
C PHE A 83 7.79 2.66 12.78
N GLU A 84 7.20 3.84 12.58
CA GLU A 84 7.56 5.06 13.34
C GLU A 84 6.40 5.66 14.14
N ASP A 85 5.17 5.53 13.63
CA ASP A 85 3.98 6.13 14.24
C ASP A 85 3.32 5.16 15.25
N LYS A 86 3.43 5.48 16.54
CA LYS A 86 2.86 4.68 17.64
C LYS A 86 1.34 4.83 17.80
N SER A 87 0.73 5.82 17.15
CA SER A 87 -0.72 6.05 17.21
C SER A 87 -1.50 5.23 16.17
N SER A 88 -0.80 4.56 15.27
CA SER A 88 -1.37 3.78 14.16
C SER A 88 -1.33 2.28 14.41
N ILE A 89 -2.22 1.55 13.74
CA ILE A 89 -2.19 0.08 13.67
C ILE A 89 -1.52 -0.33 12.36
N TYR A 90 -0.45 -1.12 12.45
CA TYR A 90 0.26 -1.63 11.28
C TYR A 90 -0.32 -2.97 10.82
N ILE A 91 -0.47 -3.14 9.50
CA ILE A 91 -1.01 -4.36 8.90
C ILE A 91 -0.04 -4.86 7.84
N PHE A 92 0.36 -6.12 7.89
CA PHE A 92 1.28 -6.71 6.91
C PHE A 92 1.10 -8.23 6.79
N ASP A 93 1.45 -8.80 5.63
CA ASP A 93 1.18 -10.22 5.32
C ASP A 93 2.14 -11.22 5.98
N ARG A 94 1.77 -12.51 5.93
CA ARG A 94 2.61 -13.66 6.27
C ARG A 94 3.85 -13.68 5.38
N GLY A 95 5.01 -13.98 5.96
CA GLY A 95 6.27 -14.14 5.24
C GLY A 95 7.25 -13.01 5.48
N TYR A 96 6.80 -11.94 6.11
CA TYR A 96 7.63 -10.77 6.27
C TYR A 96 8.50 -10.84 7.53
N TYR A 97 8.04 -11.33 8.71
CA TYR A 97 8.79 -11.10 9.96
C TYR A 97 9.01 -12.27 10.91
N SER A 98 10.19 -12.25 11.54
CA SER A 98 10.57 -13.12 12.65
C SER A 98 9.93 -12.68 13.96
N TYR A 99 9.73 -13.60 14.91
CA TYR A 99 9.32 -13.29 16.29
C TYR A 99 10.12 -12.14 16.93
N LYS A 100 11.42 -12.04 16.64
CA LYS A 100 12.28 -10.93 17.10
C LYS A 100 11.75 -9.54 16.72
N LEU A 101 11.12 -9.41 15.55
CA LEU A 101 10.51 -8.13 15.15
C LEU A 101 9.21 -7.90 15.92
N TYR A 102 8.37 -8.92 16.09
CA TYR A 102 7.14 -8.79 16.89
C TYR A 102 7.44 -8.38 18.32
N ASP A 103 8.48 -8.95 18.93
CA ASP A 103 8.97 -8.57 20.25
C ASP A 103 9.44 -7.11 20.26
N LYS A 104 10.21 -6.70 19.24
CA LYS A 104 10.67 -5.31 19.10
C LYS A 104 9.51 -4.33 18.98
N LEU A 105 8.57 -4.58 18.06
CA LEU A 105 7.38 -3.74 17.86
C LEU A 105 6.55 -3.65 19.15
N THR A 106 6.40 -4.76 19.87
CA THR A 106 5.68 -4.80 21.14
C THR A 106 6.40 -3.99 22.22
N LYS A 107 7.72 -4.14 22.36
CA LYS A 107 8.55 -3.32 23.27
C LYS A 107 8.47 -1.83 22.94
N ASP A 108 8.45 -1.50 21.65
CA ASP A 108 8.36 -0.12 21.14
C ASP A 108 6.94 0.48 21.26
N ARG A 109 5.96 -0.32 21.72
CA ARG A 109 4.53 0.00 21.83
C ARG A 109 3.86 0.30 20.49
N ILE A 110 4.29 -0.39 19.45
CA ILE A 110 3.71 -0.31 18.11
C ILE A 110 2.66 -1.39 17.96
N LYS A 111 1.41 -0.98 17.69
CA LYS A 111 0.28 -1.89 17.47
C LYS A 111 0.36 -2.51 16.07
N PHE A 112 0.22 -3.82 15.95
CA PHE A 112 0.24 -4.49 14.64
C PHE A 112 -0.71 -5.67 14.53
N ILE A 113 -1.10 -6.00 13.30
CA ILE A 113 -1.87 -7.21 12.94
C ILE A 113 -1.19 -7.86 11.74
N THR A 114 -0.91 -9.15 11.85
CA THR A 114 -0.36 -9.95 10.75
C THR A 114 -0.98 -11.34 10.71
N ARG A 115 -0.75 -12.06 9.61
CA ARG A 115 -1.13 -13.46 9.51
C ARG A 115 -0.08 -14.32 10.21
N GLY A 116 -0.48 -15.22 11.10
CA GLY A 116 0.40 -16.15 11.84
C GLY A 116 0.49 -17.51 11.18
N VAL A 117 1.61 -18.25 11.30
CA VAL A 117 1.81 -19.62 10.74
C VAL A 117 1.01 -20.69 11.50
N THR A 118 0.59 -21.77 10.82
CA THR A 118 -0.24 -22.86 11.38
C THR A 118 0.46 -23.63 12.52
N ASN A 119 1.79 -23.55 12.61
CA ASN A 119 2.60 -24.24 13.62
C ASN A 119 3.25 -23.25 14.61
N ALA A 120 2.68 -22.05 14.79
CA ALA A 120 3.17 -21.12 15.79
C ALA A 120 2.84 -21.64 17.20
N VAL A 121 3.73 -21.43 18.17
CA VAL A 121 3.37 -21.57 19.59
C VAL A 121 2.43 -20.42 19.92
N ILE A 122 1.19 -20.75 20.25
CA ILE A 122 0.11 -19.79 20.52
C ILE A 122 -0.03 -19.66 22.05
N MET A 123 0.03 -18.44 22.57
CA MET A 123 -0.22 -18.17 23.99
C MET A 123 -1.70 -17.92 24.30
N GLU A 124 -2.46 -17.37 23.35
CA GLU A 124 -3.89 -17.10 23.49
C GLU A 124 -4.58 -17.34 22.13
N GLU A 125 -5.60 -18.19 22.11
CA GLU A 125 -6.41 -18.49 20.92
C GLU A 125 -7.84 -18.00 21.12
N ARG A 126 -8.33 -17.18 20.19
CA ARG A 126 -9.73 -16.74 20.14
C ARG A 126 -10.37 -17.23 18.84
N VAL A 127 -11.17 -18.28 18.93
CA VAL A 127 -11.86 -18.89 17.77
C VAL A 127 -13.16 -18.13 17.50
N ILE A 128 -13.35 -17.67 16.27
CA ILE A 128 -14.65 -17.19 15.79
C ILE A 128 -15.14 -18.17 14.74
N ASN A 129 -16.25 -18.87 15.03
CA ASN A 129 -17.03 -19.75 14.14
C ASN A 129 -16.22 -20.63 13.17
N ALA A 130 -16.20 -21.94 13.42
CA ALA A 130 -15.56 -22.94 12.58
C ALA A 130 -16.17 -22.97 11.15
N TYR A 131 -15.56 -22.26 10.21
CA TYR A 131 -15.88 -22.41 8.79
C TYR A 131 -15.07 -23.57 8.20
N PRO A 132 -15.68 -24.50 7.45
CA PRO A 132 -15.09 -25.82 7.16
C PRO A 132 -13.97 -25.81 6.10
N GLN A 133 -13.41 -24.66 5.72
CA GLN A 133 -12.35 -24.61 4.71
C GLN A 133 -11.25 -23.61 5.07
N LYS A 134 -10.25 -24.12 5.80
CA LYS A 134 -8.92 -23.56 6.08
C LYS A 134 -8.84 -22.51 7.19
N ASP A 135 -8.28 -22.92 8.32
CA ASP A 135 -8.01 -22.04 9.47
C ASP A 135 -7.02 -20.92 9.09
N ILE A 136 -7.42 -19.67 9.37
CA ILE A 136 -6.58 -18.48 9.20
C ILE A 136 -6.24 -17.94 10.59
N TYR A 137 -4.96 -18.04 10.93
CA TYR A 137 -4.43 -17.51 12.18
C TYR A 137 -3.92 -16.08 11.98
N PHE A 138 -4.20 -15.22 12.96
CA PHE A 138 -3.65 -13.87 13.06
C PHE A 138 -2.74 -13.76 14.28
N ILE A 139 -1.70 -12.93 14.18
CA ILE A 139 -0.81 -12.54 15.28
C ILE A 139 -0.97 -11.04 15.47
N THR A 140 -1.19 -10.62 16.71
CA THR A 140 -1.37 -9.22 17.09
C THR A 140 -0.94 -9.03 18.54
N ASN A 141 -0.53 -7.82 18.88
CA ASN A 141 -0.30 -7.38 20.26
C ASN A 141 -1.43 -6.45 20.76
N ILE A 142 -2.56 -6.46 20.08
CA ILE A 142 -3.75 -5.64 20.35
C ILE A 142 -4.79 -6.53 21.04
N PHE A 143 -4.96 -6.34 22.35
CA PHE A 143 -5.86 -7.15 23.18
C PHE A 143 -7.18 -6.43 23.51
N ASP A 144 -7.26 -5.13 23.22
CA ASP A 144 -8.39 -4.24 23.43
C ASP A 144 -9.46 -4.31 22.32
N LEU A 145 -9.20 -5.04 21.23
CA LEU A 145 -10.13 -5.22 20.12
C LEU A 145 -10.73 -6.63 20.09
N SER A 146 -11.98 -6.73 19.61
CA SER A 146 -12.61 -8.01 19.35
C SER A 146 -11.92 -8.75 18.20
N THR A 147 -12.01 -10.08 18.17
CA THR A 147 -11.44 -10.87 17.07
C THR A 147 -12.09 -10.52 15.72
N GLU A 148 -13.39 -10.18 15.73
CA GLU A 148 -14.09 -9.73 14.53
C GLU A 148 -13.55 -8.40 14.00
N ASP A 149 -13.24 -7.45 14.89
CA ASP A 149 -12.60 -6.19 14.51
C ASP A 149 -11.20 -6.42 13.94
N ILE A 150 -10.40 -7.31 14.54
CA ILE A 150 -9.06 -7.66 14.02
C ILE A 150 -9.17 -8.19 12.58
N ILE A 151 -10.11 -9.10 12.33
CA ILE A 151 -10.36 -9.64 10.99
C ILE A 151 -10.80 -8.55 10.03
N ASN A 152 -11.74 -7.70 10.44
CA ASN A 152 -12.28 -6.63 9.61
C ASN A 152 -11.22 -5.56 9.29
N ILE A 153 -10.34 -5.25 10.23
CA ILE A 153 -9.17 -4.38 10.02
C ILE A 153 -8.20 -5.05 9.04
N TYR A 154 -7.85 -6.32 9.24
CA TYR A 154 -6.93 -7.03 8.35
C TYR A 154 -7.45 -7.14 6.91
N LYS A 155 -8.77 -7.33 6.73
CA LYS A 155 -9.41 -7.33 5.39
C LYS A 155 -9.13 -6.04 4.60
N LYS A 156 -8.90 -4.90 5.28
CA LYS A 156 -8.53 -3.63 4.62
C LYS A 156 -7.17 -3.67 3.94
N ARG A 157 -6.32 -4.66 4.23
CA ARG A 157 -5.06 -4.87 3.50
C ARG A 157 -5.28 -4.94 1.98
N TRP A 158 -6.40 -5.50 1.51
CA TRP A 158 -6.75 -5.57 0.08
C TRP A 158 -6.69 -4.22 -0.66
N GLU A 159 -6.84 -3.09 0.05
CA GLU A 159 -6.74 -1.76 -0.56
C GLU A 159 -5.35 -1.49 -1.15
N ILE A 160 -4.27 -2.03 -0.55
CA ILE A 160 -2.92 -1.87 -1.10
C ILE A 160 -2.72 -2.69 -2.38
N GLU A 161 -3.41 -3.83 -2.51
CA GLU A 161 -3.36 -4.66 -3.72
C GLU A 161 -4.02 -3.94 -4.90
N LEU A 162 -5.12 -3.24 -4.66
CA LEU A 162 -5.75 -2.36 -5.66
C LEU A 162 -4.82 -1.21 -6.08
N PHE A 163 -4.10 -0.61 -5.12
CA PHE A 163 -3.07 0.38 -5.41
C PHE A 163 -1.95 -0.20 -6.28
N PHE A 164 -1.42 -1.39 -5.96
CA PHE A 164 -0.38 -2.03 -6.78
C PHE A 164 -0.87 -2.40 -8.17
N LYS A 165 -2.11 -2.88 -8.28
CA LYS A 165 -2.76 -3.12 -9.57
C LYS A 165 -2.80 -1.83 -10.39
N TRP A 166 -3.25 -0.73 -9.79
CA TRP A 166 -3.28 0.58 -10.44
C TRP A 166 -1.90 1.02 -10.90
N ILE A 167 -0.87 0.87 -10.06
CA ILE A 167 0.52 1.23 -10.40
C ILE A 167 1.02 0.41 -11.59
N LYS A 168 0.83 -0.92 -11.58
CA LYS A 168 1.26 -1.79 -12.68
C LYS A 168 0.54 -1.48 -14.00
N GLU A 169 -0.75 -1.16 -13.94
CA GLU A 169 -1.54 -0.76 -15.11
C GLU A 169 -1.08 0.59 -15.67
N ASN A 170 -0.85 1.60 -14.81
CA ASN A 170 -0.48 2.94 -15.23
C ASN A 170 0.99 3.07 -15.65
N LEU A 171 1.88 2.23 -15.10
CA LEU A 171 3.29 2.20 -15.49
C LEU A 171 3.53 1.66 -16.90
N ARG A 172 2.51 1.10 -17.59
CA ARG A 172 2.62 0.53 -18.94
C ARG A 172 3.93 -0.28 -19.12
N ILE A 173 4.14 -1.26 -18.23
CA ILE A 173 5.36 -2.10 -18.15
C ILE A 173 5.78 -2.73 -19.51
N LYS A 174 4.89 -2.74 -20.50
CA LYS A 174 5.17 -3.16 -21.88
C LYS A 174 6.13 -2.23 -22.65
N ARG A 175 6.27 -0.95 -22.29
CA ARG A 175 7.14 0.02 -22.99
C ARG A 175 7.68 1.08 -22.01
N PHE A 176 8.79 0.79 -21.34
CA PHE A 176 9.53 1.83 -20.61
C PHE A 176 10.17 2.79 -21.62
N ILE A 177 10.25 4.07 -21.27
CA ILE A 177 10.93 5.10 -22.07
C ILE A 177 12.44 4.88 -22.02
N GLY A 178 12.93 4.25 -20.95
CA GLY A 178 14.30 3.78 -20.82
C GLY A 178 14.40 2.69 -19.75
N TYR A 179 15.38 1.80 -19.92
CA TYR A 179 15.51 0.59 -19.09
C TYR A 179 16.67 0.67 -18.09
N ASN A 180 17.41 1.77 -18.05
CA ASN A 180 18.34 2.03 -16.96
C ASN A 180 17.57 2.23 -15.64
N GLU A 181 18.23 2.00 -14.51
CA GLU A 181 17.58 2.03 -13.18
C GLU A 181 16.91 3.38 -12.88
N ASN A 182 17.54 4.49 -13.29
CA ASN A 182 17.01 5.83 -13.06
C ASN A 182 15.76 6.12 -13.89
N ALA A 183 15.73 5.73 -15.16
CA ALA A 183 14.57 5.90 -16.04
C ALA A 183 13.36 5.13 -15.50
N ILE A 184 13.58 3.88 -15.04
CA ILE A 184 12.53 3.09 -14.40
C ILE A 184 12.05 3.77 -13.12
N LYS A 185 12.96 4.23 -12.25
CA LYS A 185 12.60 4.97 -11.02
C LYS A 185 11.80 6.23 -11.33
N ILE A 186 12.20 7.02 -12.33
CA ILE A 186 11.50 8.25 -12.75
C ILE A 186 10.07 7.91 -13.18
N GLN A 187 9.87 6.85 -13.97
CA GLN A 187 8.53 6.43 -14.36
C GLN A 187 7.69 5.97 -13.17
N ILE A 188 8.27 5.20 -12.25
CA ILE A 188 7.62 4.81 -10.99
C ILE A 188 7.18 6.06 -10.22
N PHE A 189 8.08 7.02 -10.00
CA PHE A 189 7.75 8.26 -9.31
C PHE A 189 6.69 9.09 -10.04
N ALA A 190 6.70 9.15 -11.37
CA ALA A 190 5.66 9.83 -12.14
C ALA A 190 4.28 9.20 -11.92
N ALA A 191 4.16 7.86 -11.95
CA ALA A 191 2.89 7.19 -11.68
C ALA A 191 2.40 7.44 -10.23
N LEU A 192 3.31 7.42 -9.26
CA LEU A 192 3.00 7.68 -7.85
C LEU A 192 2.54 9.13 -7.61
N ILE A 193 3.19 10.09 -8.24
CA ILE A 193 2.79 11.50 -8.19
C ILE A 193 1.40 11.67 -8.83
N SER A 194 1.17 11.08 -10.00
CA SER A 194 -0.14 11.11 -10.66
C SER A 194 -1.24 10.52 -9.78
N TYR A 195 -1.00 9.36 -9.15
CA TYR A 195 -1.95 8.76 -8.21
C TYR A 195 -2.31 9.73 -7.07
N LEU A 196 -1.30 10.36 -6.46
CA LEU A 196 -1.50 11.28 -5.35
C LEU A 196 -2.24 12.55 -5.79
N LEU A 197 -1.95 13.08 -6.98
CA LEU A 197 -2.67 14.22 -7.55
C LEU A 197 -4.14 13.88 -7.81
N ILE A 198 -4.43 12.72 -8.40
CA ILE A 198 -5.81 12.25 -8.62
C ILE A 198 -6.55 12.14 -7.27
N TYR A 199 -5.89 11.57 -6.26
CA TYR A 199 -6.46 11.46 -4.93
C TYR A 199 -6.75 12.83 -4.29
N ILE A 200 -5.80 13.77 -4.33
CA ILE A 200 -5.97 15.11 -3.75
C ILE A 200 -7.09 15.86 -4.47
N ASN A 201 -7.14 15.82 -5.80
CA ASN A 201 -8.21 16.45 -6.58
C ASN A 201 -9.57 15.82 -6.26
N GLY A 202 -9.64 14.49 -6.17
CA GLY A 202 -10.86 13.82 -5.77
C GLY A 202 -11.34 14.25 -4.38
N LYS A 203 -10.43 14.40 -3.43
CA LYS A 203 -10.76 14.91 -2.10
C LYS A 203 -11.20 16.38 -2.11
N MET A 204 -10.54 17.23 -2.88
CA MET A 204 -10.91 18.66 -2.99
C MET A 204 -12.29 18.84 -3.65
N LEU A 205 -12.65 17.97 -4.59
CA LEU A 205 -13.95 18.02 -5.27
C LEU A 205 -15.04 17.23 -4.53
N ASN A 206 -14.73 16.58 -3.40
CA ASN A 206 -15.67 15.75 -2.63
C ASN A 206 -16.39 14.66 -3.46
N VAL A 207 -15.68 14.07 -4.41
CA VAL A 207 -16.24 13.04 -5.30
C VAL A 207 -16.33 11.69 -4.62
N LYS A 208 -17.42 10.96 -4.90
CA LYS A 208 -17.65 9.61 -4.38
C LYS A 208 -17.13 8.50 -5.29
N PHE A 209 -16.66 8.85 -6.49
CA PHE A 209 -16.14 7.89 -7.44
C PHE A 209 -14.89 7.14 -6.96
N SER A 210 -14.77 5.89 -7.44
CA SER A 210 -13.56 5.08 -7.22
C SER A 210 -12.34 5.70 -7.91
N MET A 211 -11.13 5.40 -7.41
CA MET A 211 -9.88 5.86 -8.03
C MET A 211 -9.75 5.42 -9.50
N LEU A 212 -10.26 4.25 -9.86
CA LEU A 212 -10.27 3.75 -11.24
C LEU A 212 -11.17 4.61 -12.14
N THR A 213 -12.37 4.94 -11.66
CA THR A 213 -13.32 5.80 -12.38
C THR A 213 -12.73 7.20 -12.57
N LEU A 214 -12.17 7.79 -11.51
CA LEU A 214 -11.50 9.10 -11.59
C LEU A 214 -10.33 9.09 -12.58
N THR A 215 -9.52 8.05 -12.57
CA THR A 215 -8.40 7.91 -13.52
C THR A 215 -8.90 7.86 -14.96
N ARG A 216 -10.01 7.15 -15.23
CA ARG A 216 -10.61 7.08 -16.57
C ARG A 216 -11.14 8.43 -17.02
N ILE A 217 -11.88 9.13 -16.16
CA ILE A 217 -12.44 10.46 -16.45
C ILE A 217 -11.33 11.46 -16.74
N ILE A 218 -10.29 11.51 -15.91
CA ILE A 218 -9.17 12.43 -16.13
C ILE A 218 -8.43 12.08 -17.42
N ARG A 219 -8.30 10.79 -17.74
CA ARG A 219 -7.60 10.35 -18.94
C ARG A 219 -8.38 10.59 -20.23
N SER A 220 -9.70 10.47 -20.22
CA SER A 220 -10.55 10.80 -21.38
C SER A 220 -10.61 12.29 -21.63
N ASN A 221 -10.49 13.11 -20.58
CA ASN A 221 -10.65 14.56 -20.64
C ASN A 221 -9.34 15.30 -20.31
N LEU A 222 -8.18 14.68 -20.56
CA LEU A 222 -6.87 15.17 -20.09
C LEU A 222 -6.53 16.57 -20.63
N LEU A 223 -7.08 16.91 -21.80
CA LEU A 223 -6.84 18.18 -22.50
C LEU A 223 -8.00 19.17 -22.35
N GLU A 224 -9.08 18.80 -21.65
CA GLU A 224 -10.25 19.64 -21.50
C GLU A 224 -10.14 20.48 -20.23
N PHE A 225 -10.53 21.75 -20.31
CA PHE A 225 -10.72 22.57 -19.13
C PHE A 225 -12.01 22.13 -18.44
N PHE A 226 -11.88 21.65 -17.20
CA PHE A 226 -13.04 21.28 -16.39
C PHE A 226 -13.83 22.54 -16.00
N SER A 227 -14.94 22.78 -16.72
CA SER A 227 -15.92 23.80 -16.37
C SER A 227 -16.52 23.55 -14.98
N GLU A 228 -17.14 24.57 -14.38
CA GLU A 228 -17.75 24.39 -13.06
C GLU A 228 -18.93 23.41 -13.12
N ASP A 229 -19.69 23.41 -14.22
CA ASP A 229 -20.77 22.45 -14.49
C ASP A 229 -20.26 21.00 -14.50
N PHE A 230 -19.09 20.76 -15.09
CA PHE A 230 -18.48 19.43 -15.08
C PHE A 230 -18.08 19.00 -13.66
N LYS A 231 -17.59 19.93 -12.84
CA LYS A 231 -17.31 19.64 -11.42
C LYS A 231 -18.59 19.35 -10.64
N GLU A 232 -19.71 20.00 -10.95
CA GLU A 232 -21.00 19.71 -10.33
C GLU A 232 -21.52 18.32 -10.72
N VAL A 233 -21.44 17.94 -11.99
CA VAL A 233 -21.80 16.58 -12.45
C VAL A 233 -20.97 15.52 -11.74
N ILE A 234 -19.65 15.77 -11.58
CA ILE A 234 -18.79 14.82 -10.89
C ILE A 234 -19.09 14.79 -9.38
N ARG A 235 -19.46 15.92 -8.75
CA ARG A 235 -19.89 15.96 -7.34
C ARG A 235 -21.20 15.21 -7.09
N ALA A 236 -22.11 15.18 -8.08
CA ALA A 236 -23.43 14.60 -7.97
C ALA A 236 -23.46 13.06 -8.12
N GLY A 237 -22.44 12.46 -8.73
CA GLY A 237 -22.27 11.00 -8.86
C GLY A 237 -21.54 10.34 -7.69
#